data_AF-A0A444JD18-F1
#
_entry.id   AF-A0A444JD18-F1
#
_cell.length_a   1.000
_cell.length_b   1.000
_cell.length_c   1.000
_cell.angle_alpha   90.00
_cell.angle_beta   90.00
_cell.angle_gamma   90.00
#
_symmetry.space_group_name_H-M   'P 1'
#
loop_
_entity.id
_entity.type
_entity.pdbx_description
1 polymer ?
#
loop_
_entity_poly.entity_id
_entity_poly.type
_entity_poly.pdbx_seq_one_letter_code
_entity_poly.pdbx_strand_id
1 'polypeptide(L)'
;MRKITAKEFQSALESYADQCIANHEPLPITRKRDKDFMIIGAEDREQIQETLYVLQNASLMQQIKQSLRSHRKVNVSEYLAAARRLRAKTDAAPLNDDLLNAAKNAGRS
;
A
#
# COMPACT_ATOMS: atom_id res chain seq x y z
N MET A 1 7.63 18.19 -19.16
CA MET A 1 8.19 17.10 -20.00
C MET A 1 9.29 17.64 -20.88
N ARG A 2 10.53 17.24 -20.60
CA ARG A 2 11.70 17.57 -21.43
C ARG A 2 11.62 16.75 -22.72
N LYS A 3 11.75 17.40 -23.88
CA LYS A 3 11.78 16.75 -25.20
C LYS A 3 13.19 16.84 -25.74
N ILE A 4 13.73 15.71 -26.19
CA ILE A 4 15.06 15.66 -26.81
C ILE A 4 14.92 15.28 -28.28
N THR A 5 15.87 15.72 -29.10
CA THR A 5 15.89 15.31 -30.51
C THR A 5 16.56 13.94 -30.66
N ALA A 6 16.20 13.19 -31.69
CA ALA A 6 16.84 11.89 -31.94
C ALA A 6 18.36 11.97 -32.15
N LYS A 7 18.86 13.11 -32.65
CA LYS A 7 20.31 13.33 -32.85
C LYS A 7 21.03 13.50 -31.52
N GLU A 8 20.47 14.28 -30.60
CA GLU A 8 21.01 14.43 -29.23
C GLU A 8 20.95 13.11 -28.48
N PHE A 9 19.86 12.38 -28.63
CA PHE A 9 19.70 11.05 -28.03
C PHE A 9 20.78 10.06 -28.51
N GLN A 10 21.05 9.99 -29.82
CA GLN A 10 22.10 9.14 -30.37
C GLN A 10 23.50 9.48 -29.86
N SER A 11 23.78 10.77 -29.65
CA SER A 11 25.11 11.21 -29.18
C SER A 11 25.42 10.82 -27.73
N ALA A 12 24.41 10.52 -26.92
CA ALA A 12 24.56 10.22 -25.50
C ALA A 12 23.53 9.18 -25.02
N LEU A 13 23.42 8.08 -25.77
CA LEU A 13 22.41 7.04 -25.56
C LEU A 13 22.39 6.51 -24.12
N GLU A 14 23.54 6.06 -23.61
CA GLU A 14 23.65 5.47 -22.27
C GLU A 14 23.28 6.48 -21.18
N SER A 15 23.81 7.71 -21.26
CA SER A 15 23.50 8.75 -20.27
C SER A 15 22.01 9.10 -20.20
N TYR A 16 21.32 9.13 -21.35
CA TYR A 16 19.87 9.35 -21.38
C TYR A 16 19.07 8.15 -20.89
N ALA A 17 19.54 6.92 -21.15
CA ALA A 17 18.92 5.72 -20.61
C ALA A 17 19.06 5.66 -19.08
N ASP A 18 20.26 5.93 -18.56
CA ASP A 18 20.53 5.97 -17.11
C ASP A 18 19.69 7.07 -16.42
N GLN A 19 19.59 8.25 -17.03
CA GLN A 19 18.72 9.32 -16.51
C GLN A 19 17.23 8.94 -16.52
N CYS A 20 16.78 8.21 -17.54
CA CYS A 20 15.39 7.73 -17.63
C CYS A 20 15.08 6.74 -16.51
N ILE A 21 16.00 5.82 -16.23
CA ILE A 21 15.87 4.79 -15.20
C ILE A 21 15.98 5.44 -13.81
N ALA A 22 16.98 6.28 -13.57
CA ALA A 22 17.24 6.88 -12.26
C ALA A 22 16.13 7.85 -11.81
N ASN A 23 15.54 8.57 -12.76
CA ASN A 23 14.48 9.55 -12.44
C ASN A 23 13.07 8.96 -12.57
N HIS A 24 12.91 7.72 -13.07
CA HIS A 24 11.61 7.11 -13.37
C HIS A 24 10.73 8.02 -14.26
N GLU A 25 11.35 8.77 -15.17
CA GLU A 25 10.68 9.75 -16.02
C GLU A 25 10.74 9.37 -17.50
N PRO A 26 9.60 9.31 -18.20
CA PRO A 26 9.58 9.06 -19.64
C PRO A 26 10.27 10.15 -20.44
N LEU A 27 11.13 9.76 -21.38
CA LEU A 27 11.82 10.68 -22.29
C LEU A 27 11.20 10.64 -23.70
N PRO A 28 10.38 11.64 -24.08
CA PRO A 28 9.89 11.76 -25.45
C PRO A 28 11.00 12.27 -26.38
N ILE A 29 11.23 11.50 -27.44
CA ILE A 29 12.24 11.77 -28.46
C ILE A 29 11.54 12.18 -29.75
N THR A 30 11.87 13.37 -30.21
CA THR A 30 11.29 13.96 -31.42
C THR A 30 12.20 13.78 -32.64
N ARG A 31 11.61 13.45 -33.78
CA ARG A 31 12.32 13.30 -35.07
C ARG A 31 11.83 14.35 -36.05
N LYS A 32 12.76 14.91 -36.84
CA LYS A 32 12.41 15.95 -37.83
C LYS A 32 11.58 15.44 -39.02
N ARG A 33 11.61 14.13 -39.32
CA ARG A 33 11.02 13.54 -40.54
C ARG A 33 10.20 12.27 -40.30
N ASP A 34 10.15 11.77 -39.07
CA ASP A 34 9.58 10.46 -38.74
C ASP A 34 8.68 10.55 -37.52
N LYS A 35 8.04 9.45 -37.17
CA LYS A 35 7.24 9.32 -35.95
C LYS A 35 8.13 9.49 -34.70
N ASP A 36 7.63 10.31 -33.78
CA ASP A 36 8.19 10.46 -32.45
C ASP A 36 8.07 9.13 -31.67
N PHE A 37 8.99 8.91 -30.74
CA PHE A 37 8.99 7.73 -29.88
C PHE A 37 9.40 8.12 -28.47
N MET A 38 9.06 7.29 -27.49
CA MET A 38 9.35 7.55 -26.09
C MET A 38 10.12 6.38 -25.49
N ILE A 39 11.07 6.70 -24.62
CA ILE A 39 11.77 5.70 -23.83
C ILE A 39 11.25 5.77 -22.40
N ILE A 40 11.03 4.59 -21.83
CA ILE A 40 10.64 4.37 -20.45
C ILE A 40 11.54 3.26 -19.90
N GLY A 41 11.85 3.32 -18.61
CA GLY A 41 12.48 2.21 -17.92
C GLY A 41 11.64 0.94 -18.07
N ALA A 42 12.29 -0.20 -18.26
CA ALA A 42 11.58 -1.48 -18.37
C ALA A 42 10.83 -1.81 -17.06
N GLU A 43 11.43 -1.48 -15.92
CA GLU A 43 10.84 -1.62 -14.59
C GLU A 43 9.61 -0.71 -14.40
N ASP A 44 9.70 0.55 -14.87
CA ASP A 44 8.58 1.50 -14.82
C ASP A 44 7.38 1.03 -15.65
N ARG A 45 7.65 0.37 -16.78
CA ARG A 45 6.60 -0.18 -17.64
C ARG A 45 5.76 -1.22 -16.89
N GLU A 46 6.37 -2.08 -16.10
CA GLU A 46 5.68 -3.14 -15.35
C GLU A 46 4.84 -2.56 -14.22
N GLN A 47 5.40 -1.61 -13.46
CA GLN A 47 4.68 -0.90 -12.39
C GLN A 47 3.51 -0.05 -12.93
N ILE A 48 3.69 0.64 -14.06
CA ILE A 48 2.63 1.43 -14.70
C ILE A 48 1.52 0.50 -15.23
N GLN A 49 1.86 -0.67 -15.77
CA GLN A 49 0.88 -1.64 -16.25
C GLN A 49 0.07 -2.26 -15.11
N GLU A 50 0.70 -2.60 -13.98
CA GLU A 50 0.00 -3.09 -12.79
C GLU A 50 -0.97 -2.03 -12.26
N THR A 51 -0.51 -0.78 -12.12
CA THR A 51 -1.34 0.32 -11.64
C THR A 51 -2.51 0.60 -12.60
N LEU A 52 -2.27 0.62 -13.91
CA LEU A 52 -3.35 0.80 -14.90
C LEU A 52 -4.35 -0.36 -14.89
N TYR A 53 -3.88 -1.59 -14.70
CA TYR A 53 -4.74 -2.76 -14.57
C TYR A 53 -5.64 -2.67 -13.34
N VAL A 54 -5.09 -2.29 -12.19
CA VAL A 54 -5.85 -2.05 -10.96
C VAL A 54 -6.87 -0.92 -11.13
N LEU A 55 -6.47 0.19 -11.79
CA LEU A 55 -7.32 1.36 -12.04
C LEU A 55 -8.49 1.09 -13.00
N GLN A 56 -8.28 0.29 -14.04
CA GLN A 56 -9.33 -0.08 -15.01
C GLN A 56 -10.31 -1.11 -14.44
N ASN A 57 -9.88 -1.89 -13.45
CA ASN A 57 -10.72 -2.88 -12.80
C ASN A 57 -11.56 -2.23 -11.68
N ALA A 58 -12.72 -1.68 -12.06
CA ALA A 58 -13.63 -0.99 -11.15
C ALA A 58 -13.98 -1.83 -9.90
N SER A 59 -14.04 -3.16 -10.03
CA SER A 59 -14.28 -4.08 -8.92
C SER A 59 -13.14 -4.06 -7.88
N LEU A 60 -11.87 -4.09 -8.34
CA LEU A 60 -10.69 -4.02 -7.48
C LEU A 60 -10.57 -2.63 -6.82
N MET A 61 -10.91 -1.57 -7.55
CA MET A 61 -11.02 -0.21 -7.00
C MET A 61 -12.03 -0.11 -5.85
N GLN A 62 -13.19 -0.77 -5.98
CA GLN A 62 -14.18 -0.83 -4.92
C GLN A 62 -13.66 -1.62 -3.70
N GLN A 63 -12.95 -2.73 -3.92
CA GLN A 63 -12.34 -3.50 -2.84
C GLN A 63 -11.25 -2.70 -2.09
N ILE A 64 -10.36 -2.00 -2.81
CA ILE A 64 -9.35 -1.11 -2.21
C ILE A 64 -10.02 0.04 -1.45
N LYS A 65 -11.06 0.66 -2.02
CA LYS A 65 -11.84 1.71 -1.34
C LYS A 65 -12.54 1.18 -0.09
N GLN A 66 -13.02 -0.06 -0.11
CA GLN A 66 -13.69 -0.70 1.02
C GLN A 66 -12.68 -1.10 2.11
N SER A 67 -11.50 -1.58 1.75
CA SER A 67 -10.43 -1.89 2.69
C SER A 67 -9.87 -0.63 3.36
N LEU A 68 -9.67 0.47 2.63
CA LEU A 68 -9.27 1.76 3.21
C LEU A 68 -10.33 2.30 4.19
N ARG A 69 -11.62 2.05 3.95
CA ARG A 69 -12.72 2.43 4.84
C ARG A 69 -12.79 1.56 6.09
N SER A 70 -12.52 0.26 5.99
CA SER A 70 -12.49 -0.64 7.14
C SER A 70 -11.24 -0.42 8.00
N HIS A 71 -10.10 -0.07 7.39
CA HIS A 71 -8.87 0.25 8.12
C HIS A 71 -9.00 1.53 8.98
N ARG A 72 -9.81 2.50 8.54
CA ARG A 72 -10.13 3.72 9.32
C ARG A 72 -11.22 3.51 10.36
N LYS A 73 -11.98 2.41 10.28
CA LYS A 73 -12.94 1.99 11.30
C LYS A 73 -12.30 0.91 12.16
N VAL A 74 -11.31 1.27 12.98
CA VAL A 74 -11.12 0.53 14.23
C VAL A 74 -12.46 0.64 14.95
N ASN A 75 -13.17 -0.48 15.07
CA ASN A 75 -14.52 -0.49 15.62
C ASN A 75 -14.41 -0.40 17.15
N VAL A 76 -14.00 0.78 17.63
CA VAL A 76 -13.79 1.08 19.06
C VAL A 76 -15.05 0.75 19.86
N SER A 77 -16.23 0.75 19.22
CA SER A 77 -17.50 0.39 19.85
C SER A 77 -17.56 -1.08 20.31
N GLU A 78 -17.02 -2.02 19.53
CA GLU A 78 -16.99 -3.45 19.91
C GLU A 78 -15.97 -3.69 21.03
N TYR A 79 -14.80 -3.06 20.93
CA TYR A 79 -13.78 -3.11 21.99
C TYR A 79 -14.28 -2.46 23.29
N LEU A 80 -14.99 -1.33 23.21
CA LEU A 80 -15.62 -0.68 24.38
C LEU A 80 -16.76 -1.53 24.95
N ALA A 81 -17.55 -2.21 24.12
CA ALA A 81 -18.60 -3.11 24.59
C ALA A 81 -18.00 -4.34 25.29
N ALA A 82 -16.92 -4.91 24.75
CA ALA A 82 -16.16 -5.99 25.39
C ALA A 82 -15.54 -5.52 26.72
N ALA A 83 -14.91 -4.35 26.74
CA ALA A 83 -14.33 -3.76 27.95
C ALA A 83 -15.39 -3.47 29.03
N ARG A 84 -16.58 -2.97 28.65
CA ARG A 84 -17.70 -2.75 29.57
C ARG A 84 -18.25 -4.06 30.15
N ARG A 85 -18.37 -5.11 29.32
CA ARG A 85 -18.80 -6.44 29.77
C ARG A 85 -17.79 -7.06 30.73
N LEU A 86 -16.50 -6.96 30.42
CA LEU A 86 -15.43 -7.40 31.31
C LEU A 86 -15.50 -6.64 32.64
N ARG A 87 -15.63 -5.31 32.61
CA ARG A 87 -15.76 -4.49 33.82
C ARG A 87 -16.99 -4.89 34.65
N ALA A 88 -18.17 -4.99 34.04
CA ALA A 88 -19.38 -5.42 34.75
C ALA A 88 -19.26 -6.84 35.34
N LYS A 89 -18.56 -7.76 34.66
CA LYS A 89 -18.29 -9.11 35.18
C LYS A 89 -17.29 -9.08 36.35
N THR A 90 -16.36 -8.12 36.35
CA THR A 90 -15.39 -7.90 37.44
C THR A 90 -16.04 -7.20 38.63
N ASP A 91 -17.01 -6.30 38.39
CA ASP A 91 -17.78 -5.62 39.43
C ASP A 91 -18.82 -6.56 40.08
N ALA A 92 -19.41 -7.47 39.29
CA ALA A 92 -20.38 -8.47 39.78
C ALA A 92 -19.73 -9.66 40.50
N ALA A 93 -18.46 -9.95 40.22
CA ALA A 93 -17.66 -10.97 40.87
C ALA A 93 -16.23 -10.42 41.07
N PRO A 94 -16.01 -9.60 42.11
CA PRO A 94 -14.68 -9.08 42.39
C PRO A 94 -13.73 -10.25 42.60
N LEU A 95 -12.58 -10.24 41.94
CA LEU A 95 -11.53 -11.20 42.22
C LEU A 95 -11.13 -11.04 43.69
N ASN A 96 -11.58 -11.96 44.53
CA ASN A 96 -11.15 -12.06 45.92
C ASN A 96 -9.89 -12.93 46.00
N ASP A 97 -9.09 -12.71 47.04
CA ASP A 97 -7.84 -13.44 47.24
C ASP A 97 -8.07 -14.96 47.33
N ASP A 98 -9.26 -15.39 47.74
CA ASP A 98 -9.67 -16.80 47.81
C ASP A 98 -9.75 -17.46 46.42
N LEU A 99 -10.35 -16.79 45.42
CA LEU A 99 -10.41 -17.29 44.04
C LEU A 99 -9.02 -17.27 43.38
N LEU A 100 -8.18 -16.29 43.72
CA LEU A 100 -6.81 -16.21 43.22
C LEU A 100 -5.93 -17.33 43.79
N ASN A 101 -6.10 -17.66 45.07
CA ASN A 101 -5.38 -18.76 45.73
C ASN A 101 -5.87 -20.14 45.26
N ALA A 102 -7.18 -20.31 45.01
CA ALA A 102 -7.73 -21.52 44.40
C ALA A 102 -7.16 -21.78 42.99
N ALA A 103 -7.06 -20.75 42.14
CA ALA A 103 -6.48 -20.86 40.80
C ALA A 103 -4.97 -21.16 40.82
N LYS A 104 -4.22 -20.58 41.76
CA LYS A 104 -2.78 -20.88 41.94
C LYS A 104 -2.52 -22.33 42.37
N ASN A 105 -3.42 -22.93 43.15
CA ASN A 105 -3.29 -24.32 43.60
C ASN A 105 -3.75 -25.33 42.55
N ALA A 106 -4.72 -24.99 41.70
CA ALA A 106 -5.18 -25.85 40.60
C ALA A 106 -4.11 -26.06 39.51
N GLY A 107 -3.20 -25.09 39.31
CA GLY A 107 -2.06 -25.22 38.39
C GLY A 107 -0.82 -25.91 38.99
N ARG A 108 -0.93 -26.45 40.21
CA ARG A 108 0.19 -27.05 40.95
C ARG A 108 0.02 -28.55 41.22
N SER A 109 -0.94 -29.21 40.55
CA SER A 109 -1.09 -30.67 40.52
C SER A 109 -0.48 -31.27 39.27
#